data_AF-A0A9E0VAZ2-F1
#
_entry.id   AF-A0A9E0VAZ2-F1
#
_cell.length_a   1.000
_cell.length_b   1.000
_cell.length_c   1.000
_cell.angle_alpha   90.00
_cell.angle_beta   90.00
_cell.angle_gamma   90.00
#
_symmetry.space_group_name_H-M   'P 1'
#
loop_
_entity.id
_entity.type
_entity.pdbx_description
1 polymer ?
#
loop_
_entity_poly.entity_id
_entity_poly.type
_entity_poly.pdbx_seq_one_letter_code
_entity_poly.pdbx_strand_id
1 'polypeptide(L)'
;MKNNPARYRRPFWLPASNYYILAAAISIAFFFLVWGVLQEGGEPGPWIPGGVGGSLILIGAVFLREIVLRKARNRYLLVQKRLDYTLDNATLRTQNQKPSKKLTLEKNAEIIKQIQKKSQAAKVLMKLSEGHREVFELCGEYLEVNRRELETAGAGSPRLAGLRRGREIVRDLHRFHLLTWAEIESRQFTQDAKSRITMAEKSETAQKALNVLQTALRFYPQERALVESESAVREFIVSIRVAHFIEQGERAAFKGNHKRAISHYKDALFFLAREGSRGRETDLLAEQINKEIQNILEISTKNKNLGSNNND
;
A
#
# COMPACT_ATOMS: atom_id res chain seq x y z
N MET A 1 3.99 22.42 -16.14
CA MET A 1 3.84 21.59 -14.91
C MET A 1 5.23 21.26 -14.42
N LYS A 2 5.55 21.55 -13.15
CA LYS A 2 6.86 21.21 -12.55
C LYS A 2 7.00 19.68 -12.55
N ASN A 3 8.00 19.17 -13.25
CA ASN A 3 8.41 17.77 -13.20
C ASN A 3 8.77 17.43 -11.74
N ASN A 4 7.87 16.74 -11.05
CA ASN A 4 8.23 16.09 -9.80
C ASN A 4 9.14 14.92 -10.19
N PRO A 5 10.43 14.89 -9.77
CA PRO A 5 11.23 13.70 -9.98
C PRO A 5 10.53 12.56 -9.26
N ALA A 6 10.21 11.49 -9.99
CA ALA A 6 9.63 10.27 -9.46
C ALA A 6 10.36 9.92 -8.15
N ARG A 7 9.64 9.98 -7.02
CA ARG A 7 10.20 9.58 -5.73
C ARG A 7 10.44 8.09 -5.82
N TYR A 8 11.67 7.69 -6.15
CA TYR A 8 12.13 6.32 -6.17
C TYR A 8 11.76 5.63 -4.86
N ARG A 9 10.65 4.88 -4.85
CA ARG A 9 10.24 4.09 -3.69
C ARG A 9 11.18 2.91 -3.58
N ARG A 10 11.97 2.88 -2.51
CA ARG A 10 12.88 1.76 -2.24
C ARG A 10 12.01 0.52 -1.95
N PRO A 11 12.27 -0.63 -2.60
CA PRO A 11 11.55 -1.86 -2.29
C PRO A 11 11.73 -2.20 -0.81
N PHE A 12 10.66 -2.69 -0.18
CA PHE A 12 10.66 -3.18 1.19
C PHE A 12 11.73 -4.28 1.32
N TRP A 13 12.80 -3.95 2.02
CA TRP A 13 13.88 -4.84 2.40
C TRP A 13 14.08 -4.69 3.90
N LEU A 14 14.40 -5.78 4.58
CA LEU A 14 14.80 -5.74 5.99
C LEU A 14 15.79 -4.57 6.17
N PRO A 15 15.54 -3.65 7.12
CA PRO A 15 16.48 -2.59 7.46
C PRO A 15 17.87 -3.21 7.62
N ALA A 16 18.90 -2.54 7.09
CA ALA A 16 20.23 -3.14 7.04
C ALA A 16 20.68 -3.66 8.40
N SER A 17 20.35 -2.91 9.46
CA SER A 17 20.48 -3.27 10.86
C SER A 17 19.90 -4.65 11.19
N ASN A 18 18.64 -4.91 10.86
CA ASN A 18 17.94 -6.14 11.31
C ASN A 18 18.56 -7.40 10.69
N TYR A 19 18.99 -7.33 9.42
CA TYR A 19 19.66 -8.45 8.77
C TYR A 19 21.03 -8.76 9.40
N TYR A 20 21.83 -7.72 9.68
CA TYR A 20 23.15 -7.93 10.30
C TYR A 20 23.04 -8.38 11.75
N ILE A 21 22.04 -7.91 12.49
CA ILE A 21 21.74 -8.39 13.85
C ILE A 21 21.37 -9.88 13.81
N LEU A 22 20.51 -10.30 12.89
CA LEU A 22 20.14 -11.71 12.73
C LEU A 22 21.35 -12.57 12.32
N ALA A 23 22.15 -12.11 11.36
CA ALA A 23 23.35 -12.83 10.93
C ALA A 23 24.39 -12.96 12.06
N ALA A 24 24.57 -11.92 12.87
CA ALA A 24 25.40 -11.96 14.06
C ALA A 24 24.86 -12.95 15.09
N ALA A 25 23.56 -12.94 15.37
CA ALA A 25 22.93 -13.90 16.29
C ALA A 25 23.14 -15.35 15.85
N ILE A 26 22.97 -15.64 14.55
CA ILE A 26 23.22 -16.97 13.98
C ILE A 26 24.69 -17.36 14.10
N SER A 27 25.61 -16.44 13.81
CA SER A 27 27.06 -16.68 13.95
C SER A 27 27.46 -16.98 15.40
N ILE A 28 26.88 -16.25 16.36
CA ILE A 28 27.13 -16.45 17.80
C ILE A 28 26.57 -17.80 18.24
N ALA A 29 25.34 -18.15 17.84
CA ALA A 29 24.74 -19.44 18.15
C ALA A 29 25.57 -20.60 17.58
N PHE A 30 26.05 -20.48 16.34
CA PHE A 30 26.92 -21.47 15.71
C PHE A 30 28.25 -21.62 16.47
N PHE A 31 28.87 -20.50 16.88
CA PHE A 31 30.10 -20.51 17.67
C PHE A 31 29.93 -21.34 18.95
N PHE A 32 28.86 -21.07 19.71
CA PHE A 32 28.61 -21.79 20.97
C PHE A 32 28.26 -23.26 20.75
N LEU A 33 27.57 -23.60 19.66
CA LEU A 33 27.26 -24.99 19.32
C LEU A 33 28.55 -25.77 19.03
N VAL A 34 29.40 -25.26 18.14
CA VAL A 34 30.68 -25.91 17.78
C VAL A 34 31.61 -25.97 18.99
N TRP A 35 31.69 -24.88 19.76
CA TRP A 35 32.46 -24.85 21.00
C TRP A 35 31.99 -25.94 21.96
N GLY A 36 30.68 -26.07 22.21
CA GLY A 36 30.14 -27.04 23.15
C GLY A 36 30.43 -28.48 22.75
N VAL A 37 30.20 -28.83 21.48
CA VAL A 37 30.46 -30.17 20.94
C VAL A 37 31.95 -30.54 21.03
N LEU A 38 32.85 -29.61 20.72
CA LEU A 38 34.29 -29.87 20.74
C LEU A 38 34.89 -29.85 22.15
N GLN A 39 34.31 -29.07 23.07
CA GLN A 39 34.72 -29.06 24.47
C GLN A 39 34.41 -30.42 25.13
N GLU A 40 33.26 -31.03 24.81
CA GLU A 40 32.92 -32.39 25.28
C GLU A 40 33.84 -33.46 24.68
N GLY A 41 34.35 -33.23 23.47
CA GLY A 41 35.31 -34.13 22.79
C GLY A 41 36.76 -34.07 23.31
N GLY A 42 37.08 -33.16 24.23
CA GLY A 42 38.41 -33.05 24.83
C GLY A 42 39.50 -32.48 23.90
N GLU A 43 39.11 -31.81 22.80
CA GLU A 43 40.09 -31.23 21.89
C GLU A 43 40.79 -29.99 22.48
N PRO A 44 42.11 -29.85 22.33
CA PRO A 44 42.82 -28.65 22.75
C PRO A 44 42.49 -27.48 21.79
N GLY A 45 41.81 -26.46 22.30
CA GLY A 45 41.54 -25.20 21.59
C GLY A 45 40.19 -25.14 20.83
N PRO A 46 39.04 -25.48 21.45
CA PRO A 46 37.74 -25.53 20.77
C PRO A 46 37.23 -24.17 20.24
N TRP A 47 37.78 -23.03 20.69
CA TRP A 47 37.46 -21.71 20.12
C TRP A 47 37.89 -21.55 18.67
N ILE A 48 39.00 -22.17 18.27
CA ILE A 48 39.61 -21.93 16.96
C ILE A 48 38.64 -22.35 15.84
N PRO A 49 38.15 -23.61 15.78
CA PRO A 49 37.19 -24.03 14.75
C PRO A 49 35.84 -23.31 14.88
N GLY A 50 35.36 -23.04 16.10
CA GLY A 50 34.12 -22.28 16.33
C GLY A 50 34.20 -20.86 15.79
N GLY A 51 35.32 -20.17 16.03
CA GLY A 51 35.58 -18.80 15.57
C GLY A 51 35.75 -18.71 14.06
N VAL A 52 36.46 -19.67 13.45
CA VAL A 52 36.61 -19.76 11.99
C VAL A 52 35.25 -20.00 11.32
N GLY A 53 34.47 -20.95 11.83
CA GLY A 53 33.14 -21.25 11.27
C GLY A 53 32.14 -20.10 11.42
N GLY A 54 32.11 -19.43 12.57
CA GLY A 54 31.31 -18.20 12.76
C GLY A 54 31.72 -17.08 11.81
N SER A 55 33.02 -16.87 11.63
CA SER A 55 33.55 -15.86 10.70
C SER A 55 33.15 -16.14 9.25
N LEU A 56 33.16 -17.41 8.82
CA LEU A 56 32.70 -17.81 7.48
C LEU A 56 31.20 -17.54 7.28
N ILE A 57 30.37 -17.72 8.31
CA ILE A 57 28.94 -17.40 8.25
C ILE A 57 28.73 -15.89 8.05
N LEU A 58 29.46 -15.04 8.77
CA LEU A 58 29.38 -13.59 8.61
C LEU A 58 29.83 -13.14 7.21
N ILE A 59 30.96 -13.68 6.72
CA ILE A 59 31.46 -13.41 5.37
C ILE A 59 30.42 -13.87 4.33
N GLY A 60 29.89 -15.07 4.47
CA GLY A 60 28.83 -15.61 3.62
C GLY A 60 27.57 -14.74 3.64
N ALA A 61 27.17 -14.22 4.80
CA ALA A 61 26.03 -13.32 4.94
C ALA A 61 26.26 -11.97 4.25
N VAL A 62 27.48 -11.43 4.26
CA VAL A 62 27.85 -10.22 3.51
C VAL A 62 27.79 -10.48 2.01
N PHE A 63 28.37 -11.58 1.52
CA PHE A 63 28.34 -11.93 0.10
C PHE A 63 26.93 -12.25 -0.39
N LEU A 64 26.13 -13.00 0.37
CA LEU A 64 24.73 -13.29 0.05
C LEU A 64 23.95 -11.99 -0.09
N ARG A 65 24.13 -11.07 0.87
CA ARG A 65 23.52 -9.75 0.83
C ARG A 65 23.99 -8.96 -0.38
N GLU A 66 25.29 -8.87 -0.65
CA GLU A 66 25.82 -8.09 -1.78
C GLU A 66 25.38 -8.67 -3.13
N ILE A 67 25.44 -9.99 -3.33
CA ILE A 67 25.07 -10.64 -4.58
C ILE A 67 23.56 -10.59 -4.81
N VAL A 68 22.76 -10.92 -3.80
CA VAL A 68 21.30 -10.91 -3.93
C VAL A 68 20.78 -9.48 -4.04
N LEU A 69 21.27 -8.53 -3.24
CA LEU A 69 20.85 -7.12 -3.33
C LEU A 69 21.28 -6.47 -4.63
N ARG A 70 22.53 -6.67 -5.07
CA ARG A 70 23.02 -6.05 -6.30
C ARG A 70 22.31 -6.65 -7.52
N LYS A 71 22.04 -7.95 -7.53
CA LYS A 71 21.30 -8.60 -8.62
C LYS A 71 19.81 -8.23 -8.62
N ALA A 72 19.15 -8.15 -7.46
CA ALA A 72 17.76 -7.72 -7.35
C ALA A 72 17.59 -6.23 -7.69
N ARG A 73 18.48 -5.37 -7.17
CA ARG A 73 18.49 -3.94 -7.45
C ARG A 73 18.82 -3.63 -8.90
N ASN A 74 19.81 -4.29 -9.50
CA ASN A 74 20.17 -4.07 -10.90
C ASN A 74 19.07 -4.57 -11.84
N ARG A 75 18.42 -5.71 -11.55
CA ARG A 75 17.24 -6.13 -12.31
C ARG A 75 16.11 -5.13 -12.21
N TYR A 76 15.80 -4.64 -11.00
CA TYR A 76 14.74 -3.66 -10.79
C TYR A 76 15.04 -2.34 -11.51
N LEU A 77 16.26 -1.81 -11.39
CA LEU A 77 16.67 -0.57 -12.05
C LEU A 77 16.73 -0.69 -13.57
N LEU A 78 17.21 -1.81 -14.12
CA LEU A 78 17.24 -2.04 -15.57
C LEU A 78 15.83 -2.14 -16.15
N VAL A 79 14.93 -2.80 -15.43
CA VAL A 79 13.53 -2.95 -15.83
C VAL A 79 12.79 -1.62 -15.73
N GLN A 80 13.02 -0.84 -14.67
CA GLN A 80 12.44 0.49 -14.52
C GLN A 80 12.97 1.45 -15.59
N LYS A 81 14.28 1.46 -15.88
CA LYS A 81 14.85 2.23 -17.00
C LYS A 81 14.28 1.84 -18.35
N ARG A 82 14.00 0.55 -18.57
CA ARG A 82 13.40 0.06 -19.81
C ARG A 82 11.92 0.47 -19.91
N LEU A 83 11.22 0.48 -18.78
CA LEU A 83 9.88 1.04 -18.68
C LEU A 83 9.97 2.53 -19.03
N ASP A 84 10.69 3.35 -18.25
CA ASP A 84 10.85 4.80 -18.46
C ASP A 84 11.22 5.15 -19.91
N TYR A 85 12.16 4.42 -20.53
CA TYR A 85 12.52 4.60 -21.94
C TYR A 85 11.37 4.27 -22.92
N THR A 86 10.55 3.28 -22.58
CA THR A 86 9.33 2.93 -23.34
C THR A 86 8.19 3.91 -23.06
N LEU A 87 8.17 4.57 -21.89
CA LEU A 87 7.16 5.55 -21.49
C LEU A 87 7.41 6.90 -22.15
N ASP A 88 8.63 7.43 -22.05
CA ASP A 88 9.03 8.74 -22.61
C ASP A 88 8.84 8.80 -24.12
N ASN A 89 9.11 7.69 -24.82
CA ASN A 89 8.94 7.63 -26.28
C ASN A 89 7.46 7.55 -26.74
N ALA A 90 6.52 7.31 -25.82
CA ALA A 90 5.12 7.05 -26.16
C ALA A 90 4.18 8.22 -25.84
N THR A 91 4.35 8.89 -24.70
CA THR A 91 3.56 10.08 -24.31
C THR A 91 3.79 11.25 -25.27
N LEU A 92 5.00 11.37 -25.82
CA LEU A 92 5.35 12.40 -26.82
C LEU A 92 4.66 12.21 -28.18
N ARG A 93 4.09 11.03 -28.49
CA ARG A 93 3.45 10.76 -29.79
C ARG A 93 1.96 11.06 -29.84
N THR A 94 1.25 11.06 -28.71
CA THR A 94 -0.20 11.36 -28.71
C THR A 94 -0.49 12.87 -28.67
N GLN A 95 0.33 13.66 -27.97
CA GLN A 95 0.12 15.12 -27.84
C GLN A 95 0.46 15.94 -29.09
N ASN A 96 1.36 15.47 -29.96
CA ASN A 96 1.83 16.23 -31.13
C ASN A 96 1.06 15.94 -32.44
N GLN A 97 0.00 15.11 -32.41
CA GLN A 97 -0.83 14.92 -33.59
C GLN A 97 -1.96 15.94 -33.62
N LYS A 98 -1.80 16.97 -34.46
CA LYS A 98 -2.89 17.87 -34.89
C LYS A 98 -4.17 17.05 -35.16
N PRO A 99 -5.35 17.51 -34.71
CA PRO A 99 -6.59 16.73 -34.71
C PRO A 99 -7.24 16.53 -36.09
N SER A 100 -6.50 16.64 -37.21
CA SER A 100 -7.11 16.81 -38.54
C SER A 100 -7.11 15.58 -39.45
N LYS A 101 -6.56 14.43 -39.03
CA LYS A 101 -6.52 13.23 -39.90
C LYS A 101 -7.32 12.08 -39.28
N LYS A 102 -8.48 11.79 -39.89
CA LYS A 102 -9.37 10.66 -39.61
C LYS A 102 -8.58 9.40 -39.27
N LEU A 103 -9.00 8.66 -38.24
CA LEU A 103 -8.34 7.41 -37.84
C LEU A 103 -8.50 6.35 -38.94
N THR A 104 -7.42 6.02 -39.65
CA THR A 104 -7.41 4.95 -40.65
C THR A 104 -7.45 3.58 -39.98
N LEU A 105 -7.90 2.54 -40.71
CA LEU A 105 -7.96 1.16 -40.19
C LEU A 105 -6.58 0.66 -39.73
N GLU A 106 -5.56 0.89 -40.55
CA GLU A 106 -4.17 0.53 -40.25
C GLU A 106 -3.67 1.24 -38.99
N LYS A 107 -3.94 2.54 -38.87
CA LYS A 107 -3.55 3.32 -37.69
C LYS A 107 -4.28 2.86 -36.43
N ASN A 108 -5.57 2.53 -36.53
CA ASN A 108 -6.34 1.95 -35.43
C ASN A 108 -5.74 0.62 -34.96
N ALA A 109 -5.42 -0.29 -35.90
CA ALA A 109 -4.82 -1.58 -35.59
C ALA A 109 -3.44 -1.42 -34.94
N GLU A 110 -2.62 -0.49 -35.43
CA GLU A 110 -1.30 -0.21 -34.87
C GLU A 110 -1.37 0.35 -33.44
N ILE A 111 -2.29 1.27 -33.15
CA ILE A 111 -2.49 1.78 -31.79
C ILE A 111 -2.90 0.65 -30.84
N ILE A 112 -3.86 -0.20 -31.24
CA ILE A 112 -4.29 -1.35 -30.43
C ILE A 112 -3.12 -2.29 -30.16
N LYS A 113 -2.30 -2.59 -31.17
CA LYS A 113 -1.11 -3.44 -31.04
C LYS A 113 -0.09 -2.85 -30.05
N GLN A 114 0.11 -1.52 -30.08
CA GLN A 114 0.97 -0.83 -29.12
C GLN A 114 0.42 -0.91 -27.69
N ILE A 115 -0.89 -0.69 -27.50
CA ILE A 115 -1.56 -0.84 -26.20
C ILE A 115 -1.41 -2.27 -25.68
N GLN A 116 -1.63 -3.28 -26.53
CA GLN A 116 -1.48 -4.69 -26.16
C GLN A 116 -0.03 -5.03 -25.78
N LYS A 117 0.95 -4.55 -26.54
CA LYS A 117 2.37 -4.74 -26.24
C LYS A 117 2.75 -4.11 -24.89
N LYS A 118 2.27 -2.90 -24.61
CA LYS A 118 2.47 -2.23 -23.32
C LYS A 118 1.75 -2.95 -22.18
N SER A 119 0.52 -3.40 -22.41
CA SER A 119 -0.24 -4.22 -21.47
C SER A 119 0.52 -5.49 -21.09
N GLN A 120 1.08 -6.20 -22.07
CA GLN A 120 1.90 -7.38 -21.82
C GLN A 120 3.16 -7.04 -21.01
N ALA A 121 3.84 -5.93 -21.33
CA ALA A 121 4.99 -5.48 -20.55
C ALA A 121 4.61 -5.17 -19.09
N ALA A 122 3.51 -4.45 -18.86
CA ALA A 122 3.01 -4.16 -17.52
C ALA A 122 2.60 -5.44 -16.76
N LYS A 123 1.96 -6.41 -17.43
CA LYS A 123 1.60 -7.72 -16.85
C LYS A 123 2.81 -8.53 -16.41
N VAL A 124 3.94 -8.46 -17.12
CA VAL A 124 5.19 -9.12 -16.66
C VAL A 124 5.71 -8.47 -15.36
N LEU A 125 5.39 -7.20 -15.14
CA LEU A 125 5.85 -6.38 -14.04
C LEU A 125 4.79 -6.17 -12.96
N MET A 126 3.94 -7.18 -12.70
CA MET A 126 2.72 -7.14 -11.84
C MET A 126 2.81 -6.36 -10.52
N LYS A 127 4.00 -6.06 -10.00
CA LYS A 127 4.20 -5.31 -8.75
C LYS A 127 4.36 -3.79 -8.94
N LEU A 128 4.47 -3.30 -10.18
CA LEU A 128 4.68 -1.88 -10.47
C LEU A 128 3.35 -1.23 -10.81
N SER A 129 2.76 -0.53 -9.84
CA SER A 129 1.51 0.22 -10.01
C SER A 129 1.58 1.25 -11.15
N GLU A 130 2.71 1.94 -11.29
CA GLU A 130 2.94 2.98 -12.32
C GLU A 130 2.73 2.42 -13.74
N GLY A 131 3.23 1.22 -14.03
CA GLY A 131 3.05 0.60 -15.34
C GLY A 131 1.59 0.25 -15.64
N HIS A 132 0.81 -0.16 -14.63
CA HIS A 132 -0.62 -0.38 -14.81
C HIS A 132 -1.38 0.93 -15.00
N ARG A 133 -1.04 1.97 -14.24
CA ARG A 133 -1.66 3.30 -14.36
C ARG A 133 -1.48 3.89 -15.75
N GLU A 134 -0.27 3.85 -16.30
CA GLU A 134 -0.04 4.40 -17.63
C GLU A 134 -0.82 3.63 -18.71
N VAL A 135 -0.83 2.29 -18.67
CA VAL A 135 -1.59 1.53 -19.67
C VAL A 135 -3.08 1.85 -19.54
N PHE A 136 -3.60 2.04 -18.33
CA PHE A 136 -4.96 2.52 -18.12
C PHE A 136 -5.20 3.90 -18.76
N GLU A 137 -4.32 4.88 -18.54
CA GLU A 137 -4.40 6.22 -19.13
C GLU A 137 -4.37 6.15 -20.67
N LEU A 138 -3.47 5.36 -21.25
CA LEU A 138 -3.38 5.12 -22.70
C LEU A 138 -4.64 4.46 -23.27
N CYS A 139 -5.24 3.52 -22.53
CA CYS A 139 -6.51 2.93 -22.93
C CYS A 139 -7.62 3.99 -22.91
N GLY A 140 -7.65 4.87 -21.90
CA GLY A 140 -8.61 5.97 -21.81
C GLY A 140 -8.50 6.94 -22.98
N GLU A 141 -7.28 7.35 -23.34
CA GLU A 141 -7.02 8.19 -24.52
C GLU A 141 -7.54 7.54 -25.81
N TYR A 142 -7.25 6.25 -26.02
CA TYR A 142 -7.77 5.52 -27.17
C TYR A 142 -9.30 5.45 -27.18
N LEU A 143 -9.93 5.16 -26.04
CA LEU A 143 -11.39 5.04 -25.95
C LEU A 143 -12.08 6.38 -26.27
N GLU A 144 -11.50 7.51 -25.85
CA GLU A 144 -12.03 8.83 -26.21
C GLU A 144 -11.88 9.13 -27.71
N VAL A 145 -10.74 8.82 -28.32
CA VAL A 145 -10.55 8.98 -29.78
C VAL A 145 -11.51 8.05 -30.54
N ASN A 146 -11.62 6.79 -30.12
CA ASN A 146 -12.48 5.79 -30.72
C ASN A 146 -13.97 6.20 -30.63
N ARG A 147 -14.41 6.77 -29.50
CA ARG A 147 -15.78 7.28 -29.33
C ARG A 147 -16.09 8.38 -30.35
N ARG A 148 -15.20 9.37 -30.50
CA ARG A 148 -15.38 10.47 -31.48
C ARG A 148 -15.40 9.95 -32.93
N GLU A 149 -14.54 8.99 -33.26
CA GLU A 149 -14.52 8.38 -34.60
C GLU A 149 -15.77 7.52 -34.87
N LEU A 150 -16.31 6.83 -33.86
CA LEU A 150 -17.57 6.10 -33.99
C LEU A 150 -18.77 7.02 -34.19
N GLU A 151 -18.80 8.19 -33.54
CA GLU A 151 -19.85 9.21 -33.73
C GLU A 151 -19.84 9.80 -35.15
N THR A 152 -18.67 9.87 -35.79
CA THR A 152 -18.51 10.42 -37.16
C THR A 152 -18.55 9.37 -38.27
N ALA A 153 -18.50 8.08 -37.93
CA ALA A 153 -18.50 6.98 -38.89
C ALA A 153 -19.95 6.63 -39.31
N GLY A 154 -20.31 6.93 -40.56
CA GLY A 154 -21.61 6.55 -41.12
C GLY A 154 -21.85 5.03 -41.17
N ALA A 155 -23.12 4.61 -41.25
CA ALA A 155 -23.58 3.23 -41.13
C ALA A 155 -22.97 2.22 -42.14
N GLY A 156 -22.38 2.69 -43.24
CA GLY A 156 -21.68 1.87 -44.23
C GLY A 156 -20.15 1.95 -44.18
N SER A 157 -19.56 2.56 -43.14
CA SER A 157 -18.10 2.74 -43.11
C SER A 157 -17.38 1.41 -42.92
N PRO A 158 -16.41 1.05 -43.79
CA PRO A 158 -15.59 -0.15 -43.61
C PRO A 158 -14.75 -0.10 -42.32
N ARG A 159 -14.61 1.09 -41.70
CA ARG A 159 -13.88 1.30 -40.45
C ARG A 159 -14.67 0.86 -39.20
N LEU A 160 -15.99 0.78 -39.29
CA LEU A 160 -16.88 0.61 -38.14
C LEU A 160 -16.60 -0.68 -37.37
N ALA A 161 -16.43 -1.81 -38.09
CA ALA A 161 -16.16 -3.10 -37.48
C ALA A 161 -14.82 -3.11 -36.73
N GLY A 162 -13.78 -2.52 -37.33
CA GLY A 162 -12.46 -2.40 -36.71
C GLY A 162 -12.46 -1.49 -35.47
N LEU A 163 -13.21 -0.39 -35.51
CA LEU A 163 -13.37 0.51 -34.36
C LEU A 163 -14.13 -0.15 -33.22
N ARG A 164 -15.21 -0.87 -33.49
CA ARG A 164 -15.99 -1.59 -32.46
C ARG A 164 -15.17 -2.69 -31.79
N ARG A 165 -14.50 -3.53 -32.58
CA ARG A 165 -13.61 -4.59 -32.05
C ARG A 165 -12.48 -4.01 -31.22
N GLY A 166 -11.85 -2.92 -31.70
CA GLY A 166 -10.81 -2.22 -30.94
C GLY A 166 -11.31 -1.67 -29.61
N ARG A 167 -12.51 -1.09 -29.59
CA ARG A 167 -13.16 -0.59 -28.38
C ARG A 167 -13.38 -1.69 -27.35
N GLU A 168 -13.87 -2.86 -27.76
CA GLU A 168 -14.08 -4.01 -26.87
C GLU A 168 -12.77 -4.45 -26.24
N ILE A 169 -11.75 -4.72 -27.06
CA ILE A 169 -10.42 -5.16 -26.60
C ILE A 169 -9.83 -4.14 -25.61
N VAL A 170 -9.86 -2.86 -25.94
CA VAL A 170 -9.23 -1.83 -25.11
C VAL A 170 -10.06 -1.55 -23.84
N ARG A 171 -11.39 -1.73 -23.85
CA ARG A 171 -12.21 -1.64 -22.63
C ARG A 171 -11.84 -2.72 -21.62
N ASP A 172 -11.57 -3.94 -22.07
CA ASP A 172 -11.15 -5.03 -21.18
C ASP A 172 -9.77 -4.75 -20.57
N LEU A 173 -8.84 -4.24 -21.38
CA LEU A 173 -7.53 -3.82 -20.90
C LEU A 173 -7.62 -2.64 -19.93
N HIS A 174 -8.45 -1.64 -20.24
CA HIS A 174 -8.71 -0.48 -19.40
C HIS A 174 -9.21 -0.91 -18.01
N ARG A 175 -10.20 -1.81 -17.98
CA ARG A 175 -10.72 -2.37 -16.71
C ARG A 175 -9.62 -3.10 -15.96
N PHE A 176 -8.96 -4.05 -16.61
CA PHE A 176 -7.90 -4.85 -15.98
C PHE A 176 -6.81 -3.98 -15.34
N HIS A 177 -6.27 -3.02 -16.10
CA HIS A 177 -5.17 -2.19 -15.62
C HIS A 177 -5.59 -1.22 -14.51
N LEU A 178 -6.80 -0.65 -14.56
CA LEU A 178 -7.31 0.17 -13.47
C LEU A 178 -7.45 -0.64 -12.17
N LEU A 179 -8.06 -1.84 -12.24
CA LEU A 179 -8.29 -2.66 -11.06
C LEU A 179 -6.97 -3.10 -10.43
N THR A 180 -6.02 -3.56 -11.24
CA THR A 180 -4.70 -3.95 -10.74
C THR A 180 -3.94 -2.75 -10.16
N TRP A 181 -3.98 -1.58 -10.80
CA TRP A 181 -3.36 -0.37 -10.25
C TRP A 181 -3.96 0.00 -8.90
N ALA A 182 -5.29 0.03 -8.81
CA ALA A 182 -5.99 0.39 -7.59
C ALA A 182 -5.68 -0.60 -6.46
N GLU A 183 -5.66 -1.90 -6.76
CA GLU A 183 -5.29 -2.96 -5.80
C GLU A 183 -3.87 -2.75 -5.25
N ILE A 184 -2.87 -2.58 -6.13
CA ILE A 184 -1.47 -2.43 -5.71
C ILE A 184 -1.27 -1.18 -4.85
N GLU A 185 -1.74 -0.02 -5.30
CA GLU A 185 -1.56 1.25 -4.59
C GLU A 185 -2.31 1.27 -3.26
N SER A 186 -3.59 0.87 -3.24
CA SER A 186 -4.40 0.87 -2.02
C SER A 186 -3.84 -0.09 -0.97
N ARG A 187 -3.40 -1.28 -1.38
CA ARG A 187 -2.73 -2.24 -0.50
C ARG A 187 -1.42 -1.68 0.04
N GLN A 188 -0.61 -1.07 -0.82
CA GLN A 188 0.65 -0.46 -0.41
C GLN A 188 0.42 0.67 0.61
N PHE A 189 -0.49 1.60 0.33
CA PHE A 189 -0.79 2.68 1.27
C PHE A 189 -1.36 2.18 2.60
N THR A 190 -2.18 1.13 2.57
CA THR A 190 -2.71 0.52 3.80
C THR A 190 -1.60 -0.13 4.62
N GLN A 191 -0.63 -0.81 3.98
CA GLN A 191 0.55 -1.36 4.65
C GLN A 191 1.47 -0.26 5.20
N ASP A 192 1.72 0.78 4.40
CA ASP A 192 2.52 1.93 4.80
C ASP A 192 1.89 2.61 6.03
N ALA A 193 0.56 2.79 6.03
CA ALA A 193 -0.19 3.36 7.14
C ALA A 193 0.00 2.55 8.43
N LYS A 194 -0.03 1.21 8.37
CA LYS A 194 0.24 0.36 9.55
C LYS A 194 1.64 0.58 10.14
N SER A 195 2.61 0.93 9.32
CA SER A 195 4.01 1.17 9.74
C SER A 195 4.28 2.58 10.29
N ARG A 196 3.35 3.53 10.14
CA ARG A 196 3.55 4.91 10.60
C ARG A 196 3.50 5.00 12.13
N ILE A 197 4.22 5.97 12.68
CA ILE A 197 4.30 6.16 14.14
C ILE A 197 3.14 7.03 14.62
N THR A 198 2.95 8.19 13.97
CA THR A 198 1.97 9.18 14.43
C THR A 198 0.58 8.90 13.85
N MET A 199 -0.48 9.20 14.62
CA MET A 199 -1.86 9.03 14.16
C MET A 199 -2.14 9.86 12.88
N ALA A 200 -1.63 11.09 12.83
CA ALA A 200 -1.81 11.97 11.68
C ALA A 200 -1.25 11.33 10.39
N GLU A 201 -0.03 10.77 10.44
CA GLU A 201 0.58 10.07 9.30
C GLU A 201 -0.18 8.78 8.95
N LYS A 202 -0.63 8.00 9.96
CA LYS A 202 -1.45 6.81 9.74
C LYS A 202 -2.72 7.16 8.97
N SER A 203 -3.45 8.17 9.44
CA SER A 203 -4.71 8.60 8.83
C SER A 203 -4.50 9.23 7.45
N GLU A 204 -3.48 10.06 7.27
CA GLU A 204 -3.18 10.67 5.97
C GLU A 204 -2.80 9.60 4.94
N THR A 205 -2.00 8.61 5.33
CA THR A 205 -1.57 7.52 4.44
C THR A 205 -2.75 6.61 4.08
N ALA A 206 -3.60 6.25 5.05
CA ALA A 206 -4.81 5.48 4.79
C ALA A 206 -5.81 6.25 3.90
N GLN A 207 -5.92 7.57 4.06
CA GLN A 207 -6.75 8.41 3.19
C GLN A 207 -6.25 8.40 1.72
N LYS A 208 -4.93 8.28 1.49
CA LYS A 208 -4.40 8.10 0.12
C LYS A 208 -4.87 6.79 -0.51
N ALA A 209 -4.94 5.70 0.26
CA ALA A 209 -5.51 4.43 -0.21
C ALA A 209 -6.98 4.62 -0.62
N LEU A 210 -7.76 5.31 0.21
CA LEU A 210 -9.17 5.60 -0.07
C LEU A 210 -9.34 6.45 -1.34
N ASN A 211 -8.51 7.48 -1.52
CA ASN A 211 -8.57 8.34 -2.70
C ASN A 211 -8.27 7.57 -4.01
N VAL A 212 -7.36 6.59 -3.97
CA VAL A 212 -7.08 5.70 -5.12
C VAL A 212 -8.33 4.89 -5.47
N LEU A 213 -8.95 4.25 -4.48
CA LEU A 213 -10.17 3.45 -4.68
C LEU A 213 -11.33 4.30 -5.21
N GLN A 214 -11.54 5.50 -4.64
CA GLN A 214 -12.53 6.45 -5.13
C GLN A 214 -12.27 6.90 -6.57
N THR A 215 -10.99 7.09 -6.94
CA THR A 215 -10.62 7.41 -8.31
C THR A 215 -10.99 6.28 -9.25
N ALA A 216 -10.73 5.02 -8.88
CA ALA A 216 -11.10 3.86 -9.67
C ALA A 216 -12.63 3.68 -9.79
N LEU A 217 -13.37 3.90 -8.70
CA LEU A 217 -14.84 3.83 -8.67
C LEU A 217 -15.53 4.87 -9.57
N ARG A 218 -14.88 6.00 -9.88
CA ARG A 218 -15.41 6.95 -10.88
C ARG A 218 -15.52 6.35 -12.28
N PHE A 219 -14.67 5.36 -12.60
CA PHE A 219 -14.70 4.68 -13.91
C PHE A 219 -15.55 3.39 -13.88
N TYR A 220 -15.50 2.64 -12.78
CA TYR A 220 -16.25 1.39 -12.61
C TYR A 220 -16.97 1.35 -11.25
N PRO A 221 -18.10 2.08 -11.11
CA PRO A 221 -18.78 2.28 -9.82
C PRO A 221 -19.44 1.01 -9.26
N GLN A 222 -19.73 0.02 -10.10
CA GLN A 222 -20.37 -1.23 -9.73
C GLN A 222 -19.36 -2.37 -9.53
N GLU A 223 -18.05 -2.09 -9.61
CA GLU A 223 -17.05 -3.12 -9.42
C GLU A 223 -17.02 -3.55 -7.95
N ARG A 224 -17.56 -4.75 -7.68
CA ARG A 224 -17.69 -5.31 -6.34
C ARG A 224 -16.37 -5.27 -5.55
N ALA A 225 -15.26 -5.68 -6.17
CA ALA A 225 -13.96 -5.69 -5.51
C ALA A 225 -13.49 -4.29 -5.06
N LEU A 226 -13.80 -3.25 -5.83
CA LEU A 226 -13.46 -1.87 -5.45
C LEU A 226 -14.37 -1.36 -4.32
N VAL A 227 -15.67 -1.65 -4.38
CA VAL A 227 -16.63 -1.25 -3.34
C VAL A 227 -16.30 -1.90 -2.01
N GLU A 228 -16.03 -3.21 -2.00
CA GLU A 228 -15.62 -3.94 -0.80
C GLU A 228 -14.29 -3.40 -0.24
N SER A 229 -13.31 -3.14 -1.12
CA SER A 229 -12.03 -2.55 -0.71
C SER A 229 -12.19 -1.13 -0.15
N GLU A 230 -13.09 -0.32 -0.72
CA GLU A 230 -13.37 1.04 -0.25
C GLU A 230 -13.97 1.00 1.17
N SER A 231 -14.96 0.12 1.40
CA SER A 231 -15.56 -0.09 2.72
C SER A 231 -14.50 -0.51 3.74
N ALA A 232 -13.68 -1.52 3.40
CA ALA A 232 -12.63 -2.00 4.28
C ALA A 232 -11.60 -0.93 4.63
N VAL A 233 -11.22 -0.06 3.68
CA VAL A 233 -10.30 1.06 3.95
C VAL A 233 -10.94 2.14 4.83
N ARG A 234 -12.24 2.42 4.65
CA ARG A 234 -12.98 3.34 5.54
C ARG A 234 -13.03 2.82 6.97
N GLU A 235 -13.40 1.56 7.15
CA GLU A 235 -13.38 0.87 8.46
C GLU A 235 -11.98 0.88 9.07
N PHE A 236 -10.93 0.68 8.26
CA PHE A 236 -9.56 0.78 8.71
C PHE A 236 -9.19 2.21 9.20
N ILE A 237 -9.63 3.27 8.50
CA ILE A 237 -9.43 4.66 8.95
C ILE A 237 -10.14 4.94 10.29
N VAL A 238 -11.37 4.44 10.43
CA VAL A 238 -12.14 4.55 11.68
C VAL A 238 -11.41 3.85 12.82
N SER A 239 -10.95 2.62 12.62
CA SER A 239 -10.24 1.86 13.66
C SER A 239 -8.96 2.56 14.12
N ILE A 240 -8.19 3.20 13.22
CA ILE A 240 -7.03 4.02 13.58
C ILE A 240 -7.43 5.18 14.50
N ARG A 241 -8.52 5.89 14.18
CA ARG A 241 -9.01 7.02 14.97
C ARG A 241 -9.51 6.59 16.34
N VAL A 242 -10.33 5.54 16.38
CA VAL A 242 -10.89 4.98 17.61
C VAL A 242 -9.79 4.50 18.54
N ALA A 243 -8.82 3.71 18.04
CA ALA A 243 -7.69 3.25 18.83
C ALA A 243 -6.87 4.41 19.41
N HIS A 244 -6.67 5.48 18.64
CA HIS A 244 -5.97 6.67 19.14
C HIS A 244 -6.70 7.34 20.31
N PHE A 245 -8.01 7.53 20.19
CA PHE A 245 -8.79 8.17 21.25
C PHE A 245 -8.91 7.29 22.50
N ILE A 246 -9.02 5.97 22.35
CA ILE A 246 -8.96 5.03 23.47
C ILE A 246 -7.62 5.17 24.20
N GLU A 247 -6.50 5.12 23.48
CA GLU A 247 -5.16 5.27 24.07
C GLU A 247 -4.99 6.61 24.82
N GLN A 248 -5.51 7.70 24.27
CA GLN A 248 -5.49 9.01 24.94
C GLN A 248 -6.40 9.04 26.18
N GLY A 249 -7.55 8.37 26.11
CA GLY A 249 -8.46 8.18 27.24
C GLY A 249 -7.82 7.44 28.40
N GLU A 250 -7.22 6.29 28.11
CA GLU A 250 -6.50 5.45 29.08
C GLU A 250 -5.34 6.22 29.73
N ARG A 251 -4.53 6.93 28.93
CA ARG A 251 -3.44 7.76 29.44
C ARG A 251 -3.93 8.90 30.33
N ALA A 252 -5.05 9.53 29.99
CA ALA A 252 -5.64 10.59 30.81
C ALA A 252 -6.22 10.04 32.11
N ALA A 253 -6.86 8.88 32.07
CA ALA A 253 -7.40 8.19 33.24
C ALA A 253 -6.28 7.78 34.19
N PHE A 254 -5.19 7.20 33.66
CA PHE A 254 -4.00 6.83 34.43
C PHE A 254 -3.36 8.02 35.15
N LYS A 255 -3.34 9.20 34.51
CA LYS A 255 -2.86 10.46 35.13
C LYS A 255 -3.85 11.09 36.12
N GLY A 256 -5.00 10.46 36.38
CA GLY A 256 -6.06 10.98 37.25
C GLY A 256 -6.91 12.09 36.63
N ASN A 257 -6.73 12.41 35.34
CA ASN A 257 -7.54 13.43 34.65
C ASN A 257 -8.81 12.80 34.07
N HIS A 258 -9.74 12.45 34.96
CA HIS A 258 -10.97 11.72 34.61
C HIS A 258 -11.87 12.48 33.62
N LYS A 259 -11.96 13.82 33.72
CA LYS A 259 -12.74 14.63 32.76
C LYS A 259 -12.21 14.50 31.33
N ARG A 260 -10.88 14.59 31.18
CA ARG A 260 -10.23 14.47 29.86
C ARG A 260 -10.29 13.05 29.32
N ALA A 261 -10.18 12.04 30.19
CA ALA A 261 -10.36 10.65 29.82
C ALA A 261 -11.74 10.39 29.20
N ILE A 262 -12.81 10.83 29.89
CA ILE A 262 -14.19 10.72 29.40
C ILE A 262 -14.37 11.44 28.07
N SER A 263 -13.77 12.62 27.90
CA SER A 263 -13.82 13.34 26.62
C SER A 263 -13.25 12.50 25.48
N HIS A 264 -12.08 11.89 25.66
CA HIS A 264 -11.45 11.05 24.64
C HIS A 264 -12.27 9.79 24.34
N TYR A 265 -12.85 9.14 25.34
CA TYR A 265 -13.75 8.00 25.08
C TYR A 265 -15.03 8.39 24.33
N LYS A 266 -15.58 9.58 24.61
CA LYS A 266 -16.71 10.13 23.83
C LYS A 266 -16.32 10.41 22.38
N ASP A 267 -15.12 10.93 22.14
CA ASP A 267 -14.60 11.11 20.78
C ASP A 267 -14.49 9.76 20.05
N ALA A 268 -14.02 8.71 20.72
CA ALA A 268 -13.98 7.35 20.16
C ALA A 268 -15.39 6.84 19.76
N LEU A 269 -16.38 6.99 20.65
CA LEU A 269 -17.78 6.63 20.35
C LEU A 269 -18.37 7.44 19.20
N PHE A 270 -18.03 8.73 19.11
CA PHE A 270 -18.47 9.58 18.00
C PHE A 270 -17.98 9.05 16.65
N PHE A 271 -16.72 8.63 16.55
CA PHE A 271 -16.19 8.05 15.32
C PHE A 271 -16.79 6.69 14.98
N LEU A 272 -17.07 5.85 15.98
CA LEU A 272 -17.79 4.58 15.78
C LEU A 272 -19.20 4.80 15.23
N ALA A 273 -19.94 5.76 15.79
CA ALA A 273 -21.32 6.02 15.38
C ALA A 273 -21.44 6.70 14.01
N ARG A 274 -20.53 7.62 13.68
CA ARG A 274 -20.63 8.48 12.49
C ARG A 274 -20.33 7.75 11.18
N GLU A 275 -19.38 6.82 11.15
CA GLU A 275 -18.95 6.17 9.90
C GLU A 275 -19.71 4.87 9.60
N GLY A 276 -20.76 4.56 10.36
CA GLY A 276 -21.77 3.56 9.95
C GLY A 276 -21.24 2.13 9.88
N SER A 277 -20.07 1.84 10.47
CA SER A 277 -19.61 0.47 10.72
C SER A 277 -20.58 -0.19 11.68
N ARG A 278 -21.72 -0.67 11.18
CA ARG A 278 -22.70 -1.44 11.94
C ARG A 278 -22.31 -2.90 11.85
N GLY A 279 -21.62 -3.38 12.87
CA GLY A 279 -21.24 -4.77 13.02
C GLY A 279 -21.28 -5.20 14.48
N ARG A 280 -21.38 -6.50 14.71
CA ARG A 280 -21.37 -7.06 16.07
C ARG A 280 -20.12 -6.63 16.86
N GLU A 281 -18.98 -6.52 16.19
CA GLU A 281 -17.72 -6.09 16.82
C GLU A 281 -17.72 -4.63 17.24
N THR A 282 -18.32 -3.74 16.44
CA THR A 282 -18.38 -2.31 16.76
C THR A 282 -19.33 -2.05 17.92
N ASP A 283 -20.42 -2.80 18.01
CA ASP A 283 -21.38 -2.71 19.11
C ASP A 283 -20.73 -3.16 20.43
N LEU A 284 -20.01 -4.30 20.41
CA LEU A 284 -19.25 -4.79 21.57
C LEU A 284 -18.17 -3.78 22.01
N LEU A 285 -17.46 -3.17 21.07
CA LEU A 285 -16.46 -2.15 21.38
C LEU A 285 -17.11 -0.90 21.99
N ALA A 286 -18.26 -0.47 21.47
CA ALA A 286 -19.01 0.66 22.03
C ALA A 286 -19.51 0.38 23.46
N GLU A 287 -20.01 -0.83 23.73
CA GLU A 287 -20.38 -1.27 25.08
C GLU A 287 -19.19 -1.25 26.03
N GLN A 288 -18.03 -1.75 25.58
CA GLN A 288 -16.81 -1.73 26.38
C GLN A 288 -16.36 -0.29 26.72
N ILE A 289 -16.38 0.62 25.74
CA ILE A 289 -16.04 2.03 25.97
C ILE A 289 -17.03 2.67 26.96
N ASN A 290 -18.33 2.40 26.82
CA ASN A 290 -19.35 2.91 27.73
C ASN A 290 -19.14 2.39 29.16
N LYS A 291 -18.80 1.12 29.33
CA LYS A 291 -18.48 0.53 30.64
C LYS A 291 -17.29 1.24 31.29
N GLU A 292 -16.25 1.53 30.51
CA GLU A 292 -15.06 2.23 31.01
C GLU A 292 -15.37 3.68 31.42
N ILE A 293 -16.23 4.38 30.67
CA ILE A 293 -16.72 5.70 31.07
C ILE A 293 -17.43 5.64 32.43
N GLN A 294 -18.28 4.62 32.67
CA GLN A 294 -18.98 4.47 33.95
C GLN A 294 -18.00 4.21 35.10
N ASN A 295 -17.03 3.31 34.91
CA ASN A 295 -16.00 3.03 35.90
C ASN A 295 -15.24 4.32 36.31
N ILE A 296 -14.88 5.16 35.32
CA ILE A 296 -14.17 6.42 35.57
C ILE A 296 -15.05 7.42 36.32
N LEU A 297 -16.34 7.49 36.02
CA LEU A 297 -17.29 8.34 36.74
C LEU A 297 -17.42 7.93 38.20
N GLU A 298 -17.56 6.62 38.47
CA GLU A 298 -17.63 6.07 39.83
C GLU A 298 -16.38 6.41 40.64
N ILE A 299 -15.18 6.17 40.08
CA ILE A 299 -13.90 6.51 40.71
C ILE A 299 -13.82 8.02 40.99
N SER A 300 -14.20 8.86 40.03
CA SER A 300 -14.17 10.31 40.20
C SER A 300 -15.13 10.80 41.29
N THR A 301 -16.29 10.16 41.48
CA THR A 301 -17.23 10.51 42.55
C THR A 301 -16.73 10.05 43.92
N LYS A 302 -16.17 8.84 44.02
CA LYS A 302 -15.58 8.33 45.27
C LYS A 302 -14.42 9.19 45.76
N ASN A 303 -13.54 9.63 44.85
CA ASN A 303 -12.41 10.51 45.19
C ASN A 303 -12.85 11.90 45.67
N LYS A 304 -13.96 12.45 45.15
CA LYS A 304 -14.54 13.70 45.66
C LYS A 304 -15.07 13.55 47.08
N ASN A 305 -15.77 12.45 47.37
CA ASN A 305 -16.36 12.23 48.70
C ASN A 305 -15.28 12.03 49.78
N LEU A 306 -14.17 11.37 49.45
CA LEU A 306 -13.03 11.17 50.37
C LEU A 306 -12.25 12.47 50.65
N GLY A 307 -12.13 13.37 49.66
CA GLY A 307 -11.50 14.68 49.85
C GLY A 307 -12.34 15.66 50.68
N SER A 308 -13.65 15.47 50.75
CA SER A 308 -14.56 16.31 51.55
C SER A 308 -14.54 15.96 53.04
N ASN A 309 -14.25 14.71 53.41
CA ASN A 309 -14.26 14.23 54.80
C ASN A 309 -12.96 14.49 55.58
N ASN A 310 -11.91 15.00 54.92
CA ASN A 310 -10.61 15.29 55.55
C ASN A 310 -10.39 16.78 55.85
N ASN A 311 -11.40 17.62 55.64
CA ASN A 311 -11.34 19.08 55.86
C ASN A 311 -12.26 19.57 57.01
N ASP A 312 -12.85 18.65 57.77
CA ASP A 312 -13.54 18.91 59.05
C ASP A 312 -12.69 18.35 60.21
#